data_AF-A0A9X4JJZ9-F1
#
_entry.id   AF-A0A9X4JJZ9-F1
#
_cell.length_a   1.000
_cell.length_b   1.000
_cell.length_c   1.000
_cell.angle_alpha   90.00
_cell.angle_beta   90.00
_cell.angle_gamma   90.00
#
_symmetry.space_group_name_H-M   'P 1'
#
loop_
_entity.id
_entity.type
_entity.pdbx_description
1 polymer ?
#
loop_
_entity_poly.entity_id
_entity_poly.type
_entity_poly.pdbx_seq_one_letter_code
_entity_poly.pdbx_strand_id
1 'polypeptide(L)'
;MRLEPATNIEDLKQLAWKYHLTRIPVKDMGKDSLAWPIDLLDFWLREPSLLGQVRAYKLDADNNPLDGIKTYVSQILDANSSPIDRKHLQKIIKVDFVAAQRGLGSEEADSRSASGPHRIGLFSNQLLKFARQHLNVAATGHGHRADLIKAVADAQQELDKKIHEAIGPSVEEVKELGYPGLHDPQEIRFRTRIQTAELLDHGTAVQYSMQKDSLEELLPEYSIGLGYQNLQSLSYQLVSFKAARLNPEKGAPAPVHLVMIEEPEAHLHVQVQRIFPGKAHKLISPNGSAESGLKSQLIISTHSSHLAHAENFDRLRYVRRVAKSEEQNMPTTEVVNLGQVFGDDKTTRQFAERYFRVQHTDLLFANAAIFVEGVAERMLLPLFIERDFATLNSRYLSFLDIGGSHAHRLRSLVERLRIPTVIITDIDPVEERAGKSKKNGDPTTTLVAVANTGQPGLQCGNPTLRGWHPKLQQLEDFKNPKDEHLVWNEVAECSVRFAWQLPVAEADGQWPSTFEDSLILRNIPWFKQLIDEKVDGDGKQIKPPKGALGSVARQVAENDNIPELLAALHKLMHGSFNKGDFAASIFEMVAAEEPIVCPKYIEDALEWLQTQLEPSKEVMP
;
A
#
# COMPACT_ATOMS: atom_id res chain seq x y z
N MET A 1 2.98 3.16 26.91
CA MET A 1 3.90 2.00 26.98
C MET A 1 5.28 2.48 26.58
N ARG A 2 6.34 2.08 27.29
CA ARG A 2 7.72 2.46 26.96
C ARG A 2 8.57 1.20 26.79
N LEU A 3 9.45 1.21 25.78
CA LEU A 3 10.50 0.20 25.64
C LEU A 3 11.69 0.67 26.47
N GLU A 4 12.03 -0.09 27.51
CA GLU A 4 13.17 0.20 28.39
C GLU A 4 14.16 -0.97 28.34
N PRO A 5 15.38 -0.79 27.78
CA PRO A 5 16.41 -1.83 27.77
C PRO A 5 16.94 -2.15 29.17
N ALA A 6 16.86 -1.18 30.09
CA ALA A 6 17.22 -1.33 31.49
C ALA A 6 16.35 -0.44 32.36
N THR A 7 16.12 -0.87 33.60
CA THR A 7 15.06 -0.32 34.46
C THR A 7 15.61 0.52 35.60
N ASN A 8 16.87 0.30 35.91
CA ASN A 8 17.68 1.06 36.83
C ASN A 8 19.12 1.05 36.30
N ILE A 9 19.99 1.82 36.95
CA ILE A 9 21.41 1.93 36.59
C ILE A 9 22.13 0.57 36.70
N GLU A 10 21.68 -0.30 37.60
CA GLU A 10 22.29 -1.61 37.85
C GLU A 10 22.02 -2.60 36.71
N ASP A 11 20.79 -2.67 36.21
CA ASP A 11 20.41 -3.44 35.02
C ASP A 11 21.17 -2.95 33.79
N LEU A 12 21.34 -1.63 33.66
CA LEU A 12 22.09 -1.03 32.55
C LEU A 12 23.57 -1.44 32.63
N LYS A 13 24.14 -1.43 33.85
CA LYS A 13 25.51 -1.91 34.10
C LYS A 13 25.64 -3.40 33.80
N GLN A 14 24.66 -4.22 34.16
CA GLN A 14 24.65 -5.65 33.84
C GLN A 14 24.57 -5.91 32.34
N LEU A 15 23.74 -5.16 31.61
CA LEU A 15 23.64 -5.23 30.15
C LEU A 15 24.96 -4.83 29.48
N ALA A 16 25.55 -3.71 29.92
CA ALA A 16 26.85 -3.25 29.43
C ALA A 16 27.96 -4.26 29.73
N TRP A 17 27.95 -4.86 30.93
CA TRP A 17 28.90 -5.89 31.33
C TRP A 17 28.77 -7.16 30.50
N LYS A 18 27.53 -7.63 30.26
CA LYS A 18 27.26 -8.78 29.39
C LYS A 18 27.81 -8.54 28.00
N TYR A 19 27.44 -7.40 27.36
CA TYR A 19 27.96 -7.03 26.05
C TYR A 19 29.48 -6.97 26.02
N HIS A 20 30.10 -6.37 27.05
CA HIS A 20 31.55 -6.27 27.15
C HIS A 20 32.20 -7.65 27.19
N LEU A 21 31.71 -8.56 28.04
CA LEU A 21 32.21 -9.93 28.12
C LEU A 21 32.09 -10.70 26.80
N THR A 22 30.97 -10.56 26.08
CA THR A 22 30.81 -11.18 24.76
C THR A 22 31.68 -10.54 23.69
N ARG A 23 32.03 -9.25 23.82
CA ARG A 23 32.88 -8.55 22.85
C ARG A 23 34.38 -8.80 23.05
N ILE A 24 34.85 -9.07 24.27
CA ILE A 24 36.28 -9.29 24.57
C ILE A 24 36.95 -10.29 23.60
N PRO A 25 36.39 -11.48 23.33
CA PRO A 25 37.06 -12.49 22.51
C PRO A 25 37.21 -12.09 21.04
N VAL A 26 36.36 -11.19 20.55
CA VAL A 26 36.28 -10.82 19.12
C VAL A 26 36.78 -9.40 18.85
N LYS A 27 37.18 -8.65 19.89
CA LYS A 27 37.60 -7.24 19.81
C LYS A 27 38.82 -7.03 18.90
N ASP A 28 39.76 -7.97 18.92
CA ASP A 28 41.04 -7.86 18.21
C ASP A 28 41.05 -8.57 16.85
N MET A 29 39.91 -9.14 16.42
CA MET A 29 39.82 -9.96 15.20
C MET A 29 39.72 -9.14 13.89
N GLY A 30 39.86 -7.81 13.93
CA GLY A 30 39.77 -6.92 12.77
C GLY A 30 38.33 -6.62 12.32
N LYS A 31 38.12 -5.55 11.54
CA LYS A 31 36.79 -5.13 11.07
C LYS A 31 36.13 -6.09 10.07
N ASP A 32 36.93 -6.94 9.41
CA ASP A 32 36.45 -7.93 8.43
C ASP A 32 35.97 -9.24 9.08
N SER A 33 36.19 -9.40 10.39
CA SER A 33 35.70 -10.55 11.14
C SER A 33 34.20 -10.41 11.42
N LEU A 34 33.40 -11.30 10.83
CA LEU A 34 31.97 -11.47 11.13
C LEU A 34 31.73 -12.20 12.47
N ALA A 35 32.72 -12.22 13.37
CA ALA A 35 32.61 -12.86 14.67
C ALA A 35 31.68 -12.08 15.58
N TRP A 36 30.71 -12.78 16.18
CA TRP A 36 29.68 -12.16 17.00
C TRP A 36 30.19 -11.84 18.41
N PRO A 37 29.79 -10.69 19.00
CA PRO A 37 29.00 -9.62 18.40
C PRO A 37 29.85 -8.60 17.62
N ILE A 38 29.43 -8.23 16.40
CA ILE A 38 30.09 -7.23 15.53
C ILE A 38 29.96 -5.81 16.07
N ASP A 39 28.85 -5.50 16.74
CA ASP A 39 28.57 -4.26 17.48
C ASP A 39 27.47 -4.51 18.52
N LEU A 40 26.99 -3.45 19.19
CA LEU A 40 25.93 -3.55 20.18
C LEU A 40 24.58 -3.95 19.55
N LEU A 41 24.33 -3.58 18.30
CA LEU A 41 23.09 -3.93 17.59
C LEU A 41 23.06 -5.43 17.26
N ASP A 42 24.17 -5.98 16.77
CA ASP A 42 24.32 -7.41 16.48
C ASP A 42 24.22 -8.27 17.75
N PHE A 43 24.74 -7.77 18.89
CA PHE A 43 24.51 -8.39 20.20
C PHE A 43 23.02 -8.45 20.54
N TRP A 44 22.33 -7.33 20.42
CA TRP A 44 20.90 -7.21 20.73
C TRP A 44 19.97 -7.96 19.77
N LEU A 45 20.31 -8.06 18.49
CA LEU A 45 19.54 -8.85 17.52
C LEU A 45 19.54 -10.34 17.84
N ARG A 46 20.62 -10.86 18.45
CA ARG A 46 20.70 -12.25 18.92
C ARG A 46 20.12 -12.48 20.32
N GLU A 47 20.07 -11.44 21.15
CA GLU A 47 19.41 -11.47 22.46
C GLU A 47 18.24 -10.46 22.55
N PRO A 48 17.17 -10.64 21.75
CA PRO A 48 16.08 -9.67 21.66
C PRO A 48 15.27 -9.52 22.96
N SER A 49 15.37 -10.49 23.88
CA SER A 49 14.81 -10.37 25.23
C SER A 49 15.49 -9.29 26.07
N LEU A 50 16.71 -8.87 25.70
CA LEU A 50 17.47 -7.79 26.35
C LEU A 50 17.25 -6.42 25.71
N LEU A 51 16.65 -6.33 24.51
CA LEU A 51 16.32 -5.06 23.83
C LEU A 51 15.30 -4.22 24.60
N GLY A 52 14.60 -4.82 25.55
CA GLY A 52 13.84 -4.13 26.57
C GLY A 52 12.50 -4.76 26.86
N GLN A 53 11.94 -4.38 28.01
CA GLN A 53 10.61 -4.81 28.42
C GLN A 53 9.60 -3.70 28.12
N VAL A 54 8.44 -4.08 27.58
CA VAL A 54 7.32 -3.14 27.41
C VAL A 54 6.67 -2.92 28.77
N ARG A 55 6.81 -1.71 29.30
CA ARG A 55 6.22 -1.31 30.58
C ARG A 55 5.02 -0.41 30.37
N ALA A 56 4.01 -0.59 31.22
CA ALA A 56 2.81 0.22 31.22
C ALA A 56 2.81 1.12 32.44
N TYR A 57 2.42 2.38 32.25
CA TYR A 57 2.35 3.38 33.31
C TYR A 57 0.94 3.97 33.32
N LYS A 58 0.43 4.28 34.52
CA LYS A 58 -0.83 5.01 34.65
C LYS A 58 -0.54 6.49 34.34
N LEU A 59 -1.26 7.04 33.38
CA LEU A 59 -1.24 8.47 33.12
C LEU A 59 -2.38 9.14 33.90
N ASP A 60 -2.18 10.40 34.28
CA ASP A 60 -3.18 11.18 34.98
C ASP A 60 -4.21 11.69 33.97
N ALA A 61 -5.48 11.36 34.18
CA ALA A 61 -6.55 11.74 33.25
C ALA A 61 -6.82 13.25 33.28
N ASP A 62 -6.53 13.92 34.40
CA ASP A 62 -6.84 15.33 34.60
C ASP A 62 -5.78 16.26 33.97
N ASN A 63 -4.55 15.76 33.76
CA ASN A 63 -3.45 16.54 33.18
C ASN A 63 -3.50 16.64 31.64
N ASN A 64 -4.36 15.86 30.97
CA ASN A 64 -4.71 16.05 29.56
C ASN A 64 -6.05 15.34 29.25
N PRO A 65 -7.21 15.97 29.53
CA PRO A 65 -8.50 15.35 29.28
C PRO A 65 -8.64 15.01 27.79
N LEU A 66 -9.01 13.77 27.49
CA LEU A 66 -9.20 13.27 26.12
C LEU A 66 -10.50 13.85 25.52
N ASP A 67 -10.54 15.15 25.25
CA ASP A 67 -11.67 15.80 24.57
C ASP A 67 -11.75 15.40 23.08
N GLY A 68 -10.64 14.91 22.50
CA GLY A 68 -10.60 14.30 21.19
C GLY A 68 -9.21 13.77 20.80
N ILE A 69 -9.15 12.77 19.90
CA ILE A 69 -7.88 12.19 19.39
C ILE A 69 -7.00 13.26 18.71
N LYS A 70 -7.61 14.33 18.18
CA LYS A 70 -6.91 15.41 17.47
C LYS A 70 -6.05 16.30 18.37
N THR A 71 -6.33 16.37 19.67
CA THR A 71 -5.66 17.25 20.64
C THR A 71 -4.77 16.50 21.62
N TYR A 72 -4.61 15.18 21.47
CA TYR A 72 -3.80 14.37 22.38
C TYR A 72 -2.31 14.71 22.24
N VAL A 73 -1.72 15.18 23.33
CA VAL A 73 -0.27 15.37 23.50
C VAL A 73 0.20 14.31 24.48
N SER A 74 1.29 13.61 24.13
CA SER A 74 1.86 12.58 25.01
C SER A 74 2.25 13.21 26.33
N GLN A 75 1.64 12.76 27.42
CA GLN A 75 1.98 13.23 28.76
C GLN A 75 3.41 12.81 29.11
N ILE A 76 4.14 13.71 29.77
CA ILE A 76 5.47 13.43 30.31
C ILE A 76 5.28 12.58 31.58
N LEU A 77 5.97 11.44 31.64
CA LEU A 77 5.98 10.58 32.81
C LEU A 77 6.85 11.21 33.90
N ASP A 78 6.33 11.30 35.13
CA ASP A 78 7.13 11.66 36.30
C ASP A 78 8.22 10.59 36.52
N ALA A 79 9.43 11.02 36.88
CA ALA A 79 10.57 10.16 37.16
C ALA A 79 10.29 9.11 38.26
N ASN A 80 9.33 9.38 39.17
CA ASN A 80 8.93 8.46 40.24
C ASN A 80 7.74 7.55 39.88
N SER A 81 7.28 7.55 38.63
CA SER A 81 6.13 6.75 38.21
C SER A 81 6.45 5.24 38.26
N SER A 82 5.68 4.47 39.03
CA SER A 82 5.82 3.01 39.07
C SER A 82 5.07 2.33 37.92
N PRO A 83 5.65 1.33 37.25
CA PRO A 83 4.96 0.59 36.20
C PRO A 83 3.86 -0.31 36.77
N ILE A 84 2.78 -0.48 36.00
CA ILE A 84 1.70 -1.42 36.27
C ILE A 84 2.08 -2.79 35.67
N ASP A 85 1.80 -3.86 36.42
CA ASP A 85 1.93 -5.23 35.91
C ASP A 85 0.98 -5.47 34.71
N ARG A 86 1.57 -5.95 33.61
CA ARG A 86 0.88 -6.26 32.36
C ARG A 86 -0.22 -7.31 32.54
N LYS A 87 -0.16 -8.16 33.57
CA LYS A 87 -1.23 -9.13 33.91
C LYS A 87 -2.58 -8.45 34.17
N HIS A 88 -2.58 -7.23 34.72
CA HIS A 88 -3.82 -6.48 34.93
C HIS A 88 -4.39 -5.94 33.62
N LEU A 89 -3.52 -5.57 32.67
CA LEU A 89 -3.93 -5.10 31.34
C LEU A 89 -4.48 -6.22 30.47
N GLN A 90 -3.96 -7.44 30.59
CA GLN A 90 -4.45 -8.61 29.84
C GLN A 90 -5.93 -8.93 30.11
N LYS A 91 -6.47 -8.52 31.27
CA LYS A 91 -7.90 -8.67 31.59
C LYS A 91 -8.78 -7.63 30.88
N ILE A 92 -8.20 -6.51 30.47
CA ILE A 92 -8.92 -5.35 29.91
C ILE A 92 -8.77 -5.32 28.37
N ILE A 93 -7.55 -5.62 27.90
CA ILE A 93 -7.16 -5.54 26.50
C ILE A 93 -6.71 -6.92 26.04
N LYS A 94 -7.46 -7.50 25.11
CA LYS A 94 -7.04 -8.67 24.35
C LYS A 94 -6.40 -8.20 23.05
N VAL A 95 -5.19 -8.69 22.76
CA VAL A 95 -4.47 -8.40 21.53
C VAL A 95 -4.22 -9.71 20.81
N ASP A 96 -4.72 -9.81 19.58
CA ASP A 96 -4.44 -10.92 18.67
C ASP A 96 -3.68 -10.40 17.46
N PHE A 97 -2.71 -11.18 16.99
CA PHE A 97 -1.79 -10.80 15.92
C PHE A 97 -1.72 -11.90 14.86
N VAL A 98 -1.80 -11.49 13.61
CA VAL A 98 -1.56 -12.32 12.43
C VAL A 98 -0.31 -11.79 11.74
N ALA A 99 0.77 -12.57 11.78
CA ALA A 99 2.02 -12.24 11.12
C ALA A 99 1.89 -12.35 9.60
N ALA A 100 2.77 -11.64 8.88
CA ALA A 100 2.87 -11.76 7.43
C ALA A 100 3.16 -13.23 7.05
N GLN A 101 2.38 -13.77 6.11
CA GLN A 101 2.58 -15.13 5.61
C GLN A 101 3.70 -15.14 4.56
N ARG A 102 4.95 -14.96 5.00
CA ARG A 102 6.16 -15.12 4.17
C ARG A 102 6.53 -16.61 4.17
N GLY A 103 6.64 -17.23 2.98
CA GLY A 103 6.97 -18.66 2.83
C GLY A 103 5.85 -19.57 2.32
N LEU A 104 4.89 -19.02 1.57
CA LEU A 104 3.80 -19.77 0.95
C LEU A 104 4.27 -20.39 -0.37
N GLY A 105 4.88 -21.56 -0.27
CA GLY A 105 5.35 -22.32 -1.43
C GLY A 105 6.01 -23.63 -1.01
N SER A 106 5.91 -24.64 -1.86
CA SER A 106 6.49 -25.98 -1.62
C SER A 106 7.99 -25.97 -1.37
N GLU A 107 8.71 -24.93 -1.80
CA GLU A 107 10.17 -24.88 -1.78
C GLU A 107 10.78 -24.56 -0.39
N GLU A 108 10.14 -23.73 0.44
CA GLU A 108 10.65 -23.47 1.80
C GLU A 108 10.27 -24.56 2.80
N ALA A 109 9.16 -25.26 2.59
CA ALA A 109 8.73 -26.36 3.46
C ALA A 109 9.67 -27.58 3.40
N ASP A 110 10.39 -27.77 2.28
CA ASP A 110 11.40 -28.82 2.14
C ASP A 110 12.70 -28.52 2.94
N SER A 111 12.89 -27.27 3.41
CA SER A 111 14.05 -26.87 4.22
C SER A 111 13.87 -27.06 5.73
N ARG A 112 12.63 -27.23 6.22
CA ARG A 112 12.35 -27.52 7.62
C ARG A 112 12.07 -29.00 7.79
N SER A 113 13.09 -29.72 8.22
CA SER A 113 13.06 -31.11 8.69
C SER A 113 12.25 -31.24 10.00
N ALA A 114 10.95 -30.96 9.95
CA ALA A 114 9.99 -31.34 10.97
C ALA A 114 9.26 -32.60 10.51
N SER A 115 9.63 -33.71 11.14
CA SER A 115 9.13 -35.07 10.92
C SER A 115 7.61 -35.20 11.00
N GLY A 116 6.98 -35.52 9.86
CA GLY A 116 5.62 -36.04 9.72
C GLY A 116 5.34 -36.42 8.25
N PRO A 117 4.74 -37.58 7.92
CA PRO A 117 4.61 -38.07 6.54
C PRO A 117 3.55 -37.33 5.69
N HIS A 118 2.86 -36.32 6.23
CA HIS A 118 1.77 -35.62 5.54
C HIS A 118 1.93 -34.10 5.60
N ARG A 119 1.90 -33.46 4.42
CA ARG A 119 1.92 -32.00 4.26
C ARG A 119 0.54 -31.43 4.61
N ILE A 120 0.40 -30.85 5.81
CA ILE A 120 -0.84 -30.22 6.27
C ILE A 120 -0.89 -28.78 5.73
N GLY A 121 -1.97 -28.39 5.05
CA GLY A 121 -2.17 -27.03 4.53
C GLY A 121 -2.40 -25.99 5.63
N LEU A 122 -2.34 -24.69 5.27
CA LEU A 122 -2.44 -23.57 6.22
C LEU A 122 -3.81 -23.53 6.93
N PHE A 123 -4.88 -23.83 6.19
CA PHE A 123 -6.21 -23.85 6.76
C PHE A 123 -6.40 -25.08 7.65
N SER A 124 -5.97 -26.27 7.23
CA SER A 124 -6.01 -27.47 8.10
C SER A 124 -5.25 -27.26 9.41
N ASN A 125 -4.07 -26.62 9.39
CA ASN A 125 -3.30 -26.31 10.60
C ASN A 125 -4.08 -25.39 11.57
N GLN A 126 -4.83 -24.43 11.03
CA GLN A 126 -5.61 -23.51 11.84
C GLN A 126 -6.91 -24.13 12.34
N LEU A 127 -7.56 -24.93 11.49
CA LEU A 127 -8.71 -25.74 11.85
C LEU A 127 -8.35 -26.72 12.96
N LEU A 128 -7.17 -27.35 12.88
CA LEU A 128 -6.63 -28.19 13.94
C LEU A 128 -6.42 -27.41 15.24
N LYS A 129 -5.86 -26.20 15.18
CA LYS A 129 -5.67 -25.33 16.35
C LYS A 129 -7.01 -24.96 17.00
N PHE A 130 -7.99 -24.55 16.21
CA PHE A 130 -9.33 -24.27 16.71
C PHE A 130 -10.01 -25.53 17.22
N ALA A 131 -9.86 -26.67 16.55
CA ALA A 131 -10.40 -27.94 16.99
C ALA A 131 -9.82 -28.31 18.36
N ARG A 132 -8.51 -28.16 18.55
CA ARG A 132 -7.86 -28.37 19.85
C ARG A 132 -8.39 -27.44 20.95
N GLN A 133 -8.75 -26.22 20.59
CA GLN A 133 -9.22 -25.19 21.54
C GLN A 133 -10.72 -25.23 21.82
N HIS A 134 -11.53 -25.65 20.86
CA HIS A 134 -12.99 -25.48 20.88
C HIS A 134 -13.79 -26.74 20.54
N LEU A 135 -13.17 -27.76 19.91
CA LEU A 135 -13.81 -29.03 19.55
C LEU A 135 -13.26 -30.23 20.33
N ASN A 136 -12.13 -30.08 21.02
CA ASN A 136 -11.60 -31.12 21.89
C ASN A 136 -12.60 -31.38 23.00
N VAL A 137 -13.01 -32.63 23.09
CA VAL A 137 -13.90 -33.14 24.14
C VAL A 137 -13.08 -33.24 25.44
N ALA A 138 -12.81 -32.10 26.07
CA ALA A 138 -12.44 -32.08 27.48
C ALA A 138 -13.73 -32.24 28.30
N ALA A 139 -13.75 -33.18 29.23
CA ALA A 139 -14.91 -33.48 30.10
C ALA A 139 -15.38 -32.28 30.96
N THR A 140 -14.71 -31.13 30.90
CA THR A 140 -14.92 -29.99 31.79
C THR A 140 -14.99 -28.61 31.11
N GLY A 141 -15.04 -28.52 29.76
CA GLY A 141 -15.13 -27.24 29.03
C GLY A 141 -16.56 -26.80 28.72
N HIS A 142 -16.87 -25.51 28.92
CA HIS A 142 -18.18 -24.93 28.57
C HIS A 142 -18.38 -24.87 27.05
N GLY A 143 -19.11 -25.86 26.52
CA GLY A 143 -19.46 -25.97 25.11
C GLY A 143 -19.95 -27.36 24.71
N HIS A 144 -20.59 -28.09 25.63
CA HIS A 144 -20.99 -29.48 25.44
C HIS A 144 -21.96 -29.62 24.25
N ARG A 145 -21.46 -30.13 23.12
CA ARG A 145 -22.30 -30.91 22.21
C ARG A 145 -22.34 -32.33 22.77
N ALA A 146 -23.24 -32.59 23.71
CA ALA A 146 -23.44 -33.93 24.29
C ALA A 146 -23.55 -35.00 23.19
N ASP A 147 -24.14 -34.62 22.05
CA ASP A 147 -24.28 -35.44 20.85
C ASP A 147 -22.93 -35.85 20.23
N LEU A 148 -21.94 -34.95 20.18
CA LEU A 148 -20.60 -35.26 19.66
C LEU A 148 -19.85 -36.18 20.63
N ILE A 149 -19.95 -35.91 21.93
CA ILE A 149 -19.33 -36.75 22.97
C ILE A 149 -19.90 -38.16 22.89
N LYS A 150 -21.22 -38.27 22.75
CA LYS A 150 -21.92 -39.54 22.59
C LYS A 150 -21.47 -40.26 21.31
N ALA A 151 -21.44 -39.58 20.17
CA ALA A 151 -20.99 -40.17 18.91
C ALA A 151 -19.54 -40.69 18.97
N VAL A 152 -18.63 -39.94 19.59
CA VAL A 152 -17.24 -40.37 19.77
C VAL A 152 -17.15 -41.58 20.72
N ALA A 153 -17.94 -41.60 21.80
CA ALA A 153 -17.99 -42.73 22.73
C ALA A 153 -18.56 -44.00 22.07
N ASP A 154 -19.63 -43.86 21.29
CA ASP A 154 -20.24 -44.96 20.53
C ASP A 154 -19.24 -45.52 19.51
N ALA A 155 -18.50 -44.66 18.80
CA ALA A 155 -17.45 -45.06 17.86
C ALA A 155 -16.26 -45.77 18.54
N GLN A 156 -15.82 -45.29 19.72
CA GLN A 156 -14.77 -45.96 20.51
C GLN A 156 -15.21 -47.36 20.93
N GLN A 157 -16.45 -47.51 21.40
CA GLN A 157 -16.98 -48.80 21.81
C GLN A 157 -17.07 -49.80 20.65
N GLU A 158 -17.51 -49.34 19.48
CA GLU A 158 -17.58 -50.18 18.28
C GLU A 158 -16.20 -50.57 17.76
N LEU A 159 -15.23 -49.64 17.78
CA LEU A 159 -13.85 -49.91 17.38
C LEU A 159 -13.17 -50.89 18.32
N ASP A 160 -13.34 -50.74 19.64
CA ASP A 160 -12.79 -51.67 20.65
C ASP A 160 -13.27 -53.11 20.41
N LYS A 161 -14.56 -53.26 20.09
CA LYS A 161 -15.15 -54.57 19.77
C LYS A 161 -14.53 -55.16 18.50
N LYS A 162 -14.37 -54.37 17.45
CA LYS A 162 -13.78 -54.82 16.17
C LYS A 162 -12.30 -55.20 16.30
N ILE A 163 -11.53 -54.46 17.09
CA ILE A 163 -10.12 -54.78 17.37
C ILE A 163 -10.01 -56.10 18.14
N HIS A 164 -10.88 -56.29 19.15
CA HIS A 164 -10.90 -57.53 19.92
C HIS A 164 -11.26 -58.75 19.05
N GLU A 165 -12.25 -58.61 18.15
CA GLU A 165 -12.61 -59.66 17.17
C GLU A 165 -11.46 -59.96 16.20
N ALA A 166 -10.76 -58.94 15.70
CA ALA A 166 -9.70 -59.09 14.70
C ALA A 166 -8.41 -59.70 15.25
N ILE A 167 -8.03 -59.37 16.49
CA ILE A 167 -6.77 -59.81 17.13
C ILE A 167 -7.00 -61.08 17.98
N GLY A 168 -8.26 -61.46 18.22
CA GLY A 168 -8.65 -62.66 18.99
C GLY A 168 -7.86 -63.93 18.61
N PRO A 169 -7.74 -64.31 17.32
CA PRO A 169 -6.94 -65.47 16.92
C PRO A 169 -5.47 -65.39 17.34
N SER A 170 -4.83 -64.22 17.18
CA SER A 170 -3.45 -64.00 17.59
C SER A 170 -3.27 -64.02 19.11
N VAL A 171 -4.29 -63.59 19.87
CA VAL A 171 -4.28 -63.68 21.34
C VAL A 171 -4.38 -65.13 21.79
N GLU A 172 -5.14 -65.98 21.08
CA GLU A 172 -5.20 -67.42 21.38
C GLU A 172 -3.86 -68.12 21.06
N GLU A 173 -3.18 -67.79 19.97
CA GLU A 173 -1.83 -68.30 19.67
C GLU A 173 -0.80 -67.90 20.75
N VAL A 174 -0.90 -66.68 21.29
CA VAL A 174 -0.06 -66.23 22.41
C VAL A 174 -0.38 -67.00 23.70
N LYS A 175 -1.60 -67.51 23.86
CA LYS A 175 -1.96 -68.37 25.00
C LYS A 175 -1.33 -69.75 24.94
N GLU A 176 -1.08 -70.28 23.74
CA GLU A 176 -0.36 -71.55 23.57
C GLU A 176 1.08 -71.49 24.08
N LEU A 177 1.67 -70.28 24.17
CA LEU A 177 3.01 -70.05 24.73
C LEU A 177 3.02 -69.95 26.27
N GLY A 178 1.90 -70.22 26.95
CA GLY A 178 1.81 -70.25 28.41
C GLY A 178 1.53 -68.91 29.08
N TYR A 179 1.02 -67.93 28.33
CA TYR A 179 0.60 -66.62 28.83
C TYR A 179 -0.94 -66.49 28.80
N PRO A 180 -1.61 -65.92 29.82
CA PRO A 180 -1.09 -65.40 31.09
C PRO A 180 -0.88 -66.50 32.15
N GLY A 181 0.05 -66.28 33.09
CA GLY A 181 0.34 -67.21 34.18
C GLY A 181 -0.71 -67.23 35.31
N LEU A 182 -0.50 -68.07 36.34
CA LEU A 182 -1.44 -68.29 37.47
C LEU A 182 -1.79 -67.04 38.29
N HIS A 183 -0.98 -65.98 38.22
CA HIS A 183 -1.18 -64.72 38.95
C HIS A 183 -1.32 -63.50 38.01
N ASP A 184 -1.35 -63.71 36.69
CA ASP A 184 -1.40 -62.63 35.71
C ASP A 184 -2.85 -62.33 35.26
N PRO A 185 -3.13 -61.10 34.76
CA PRO A 185 -4.46 -60.73 34.25
C PRO A 185 -4.93 -61.66 33.12
N GLN A 186 -6.12 -62.26 33.27
CA GLN A 186 -6.60 -63.34 32.40
C GLN A 186 -7.14 -62.91 31.02
N GLU A 187 -7.29 -61.60 30.75
CA GLU A 187 -7.93 -61.10 29.54
C GLU A 187 -7.25 -59.84 29.01
N ILE A 188 -6.85 -59.85 27.72
CA ILE A 188 -6.34 -58.65 27.03
C ILE A 188 -7.54 -57.82 26.57
N ARG A 189 -7.73 -56.65 27.18
CA ARG A 189 -8.75 -55.67 26.76
C ARG A 189 -8.09 -54.46 26.10
N PHE A 190 -8.56 -54.15 24.91
CA PHE A 190 -8.19 -52.94 24.20
C PHE A 190 -9.16 -51.82 24.58
N ARG A 191 -8.63 -50.62 24.80
CA ARG A 191 -9.41 -49.39 25.03
C ARG A 191 -8.88 -48.30 24.12
N THR A 192 -9.66 -47.95 23.11
CA THR A 192 -9.33 -46.88 22.18
C THR A 192 -9.62 -45.53 22.81
N ARG A 193 -8.76 -44.56 22.51
CA ARG A 193 -8.96 -43.16 22.88
C ARG A 193 -8.87 -42.34 21.60
N ILE A 194 -10.03 -41.89 21.13
CA ILE A 194 -10.14 -41.02 19.95
C ILE A 194 -10.08 -39.57 20.42
N GLN A 195 -9.04 -38.85 20.03
CA GLN A 195 -8.99 -37.39 20.15
C GLN A 195 -9.46 -36.75 18.85
N THR A 196 -10.50 -35.92 18.91
CA THR A 196 -11.09 -35.29 17.71
C THR A 196 -10.09 -34.43 16.93
N ALA A 197 -9.15 -33.78 17.61
CA ALA A 197 -8.07 -33.07 16.96
C ALA A 197 -7.11 -33.99 16.20
N GLU A 198 -6.74 -35.15 16.75
CA GLU A 198 -5.82 -36.10 16.07
C GLU A 198 -6.46 -36.69 14.80
N LEU A 199 -7.80 -36.84 14.78
CA LEU A 199 -8.53 -37.23 13.58
C LEU A 199 -8.45 -36.18 12.46
N LEU A 200 -8.19 -34.91 12.77
CA LEU A 200 -8.08 -33.83 11.78
C LEU A 200 -6.63 -33.53 11.40
N ASP A 201 -5.66 -34.24 11.99
CA ASP A 201 -4.22 -34.03 11.85
C ASP A 201 -3.63 -34.81 10.65
N HIS A 202 -4.26 -34.67 9.47
CA HIS A 202 -3.83 -35.31 8.23
C HIS A 202 -4.18 -34.47 7.00
N GLY A 203 -3.39 -34.58 5.92
CA GLY A 203 -3.43 -33.68 4.76
C GLY A 203 -4.71 -33.75 3.90
N THR A 204 -5.62 -34.69 4.19
CA THR A 204 -6.93 -34.83 3.53
C THR A 204 -8.10 -34.52 4.48
N ALA A 205 -7.83 -34.02 5.69
CA ALA A 205 -8.89 -33.67 6.64
C ALA A 205 -9.85 -32.61 6.09
N VAL A 206 -9.33 -31.71 5.24
CA VAL A 206 -10.12 -30.71 4.54
C VAL A 206 -10.13 -31.04 3.05
N GLN A 207 -11.35 -31.24 2.53
CA GLN A 207 -11.59 -31.53 1.13
C GLN A 207 -12.64 -30.57 0.56
N TYR A 208 -12.52 -30.26 -0.72
CA TYR A 208 -13.38 -29.35 -1.45
C TYR A 208 -14.11 -30.09 -2.56
N SER A 209 -15.43 -29.95 -2.63
CA SER A 209 -16.21 -30.47 -3.75
C SER A 209 -16.37 -29.41 -4.84
N MET A 210 -16.18 -29.83 -6.10
CA MET A 210 -16.36 -28.97 -7.27
C MET A 210 -17.83 -28.86 -7.70
N GLN A 211 -18.68 -29.77 -7.23
CA GLN A 211 -20.12 -29.80 -7.52
C GLN A 211 -20.90 -29.70 -6.22
N LYS A 212 -21.96 -28.89 -6.22
CA LYS A 212 -22.84 -28.77 -5.06
C LYS A 212 -23.48 -30.15 -4.83
N ASP A 213 -23.23 -30.74 -3.65
CA ASP A 213 -23.80 -32.01 -3.18
C ASP A 213 -23.22 -33.32 -3.75
N SER A 214 -22.11 -33.29 -4.51
CA SER A 214 -21.38 -34.52 -4.88
C SER A 214 -20.25 -34.82 -3.90
N LEU A 215 -20.20 -36.05 -3.39
CA LEU A 215 -19.10 -36.60 -2.58
C LEU A 215 -18.09 -37.38 -3.43
N GLU A 216 -18.32 -37.53 -4.73
CA GLU A 216 -17.51 -38.38 -5.61
C GLU A 216 -16.24 -37.66 -6.10
N GLU A 217 -16.25 -36.33 -6.16
CA GLU A 217 -15.15 -35.49 -6.66
C GLU A 217 -14.67 -34.51 -5.58
N LEU A 218 -13.90 -35.03 -4.61
CA LEU A 218 -13.33 -34.26 -3.51
C LEU A 218 -11.84 -34.00 -3.72
N LEU A 219 -11.45 -32.73 -3.78
CA LEU A 219 -10.07 -32.30 -3.92
C LEU A 219 -9.47 -31.96 -2.56
N PRO A 220 -8.24 -32.40 -2.26
CA PRO A 220 -7.57 -32.08 -1.00
C PRO A 220 -7.15 -30.60 -0.96
N GLU A 221 -6.87 -30.09 0.25
CA GLU A 221 -6.56 -28.68 0.45
C GLU A 221 -5.38 -28.16 -0.39
N TYR A 222 -4.32 -28.94 -0.60
CA TYR A 222 -3.19 -28.49 -1.41
C TYR A 222 -3.53 -28.34 -2.90
N SER A 223 -4.69 -28.82 -3.35
CA SER A 223 -5.17 -28.67 -4.73
C SER A 223 -5.91 -27.35 -4.99
N ILE A 224 -6.23 -26.56 -3.96
CA ILE A 224 -6.79 -25.20 -4.12
C ILE A 224 -5.68 -24.15 -4.17
N GLY A 225 -5.91 -23.07 -4.91
CA GLY A 225 -4.93 -21.98 -5.04
C GLY A 225 -4.60 -21.31 -3.70
N LEU A 226 -3.33 -20.92 -3.53
CA LEU A 226 -2.80 -20.29 -2.31
C LEU A 226 -3.63 -19.09 -1.83
N GLY A 227 -4.19 -18.30 -2.76
CA GLY A 227 -5.03 -17.15 -2.40
C GLY A 227 -6.32 -17.52 -1.69
N TYR A 228 -6.94 -18.63 -2.09
CA TYR A 228 -8.16 -19.11 -1.46
C TYR A 228 -7.85 -19.75 -0.09
N GLN A 229 -6.75 -20.51 0.00
CA GLN A 229 -6.23 -21.03 1.27
C GLN A 229 -5.96 -19.88 2.25
N ASN A 230 -5.25 -18.83 1.83
CA ASN A 230 -4.93 -17.70 2.69
C ASN A 230 -6.21 -16.96 3.14
N LEU A 231 -7.16 -16.71 2.23
CA LEU A 231 -8.42 -16.06 2.59
C LEU A 231 -9.22 -16.87 3.63
N GLN A 232 -9.34 -18.18 3.44
CA GLN A 232 -10.05 -19.05 4.38
C GLN A 232 -9.33 -19.11 5.73
N SER A 233 -8.01 -19.26 5.68
CA SER A 233 -7.12 -19.23 6.83
C SER A 233 -7.33 -17.95 7.65
N LEU A 234 -7.16 -16.77 7.04
CA LEU A 234 -7.38 -15.48 7.70
C LEU A 234 -8.80 -15.37 8.26
N SER A 235 -9.82 -15.73 7.46
CA SER A 235 -11.22 -15.65 7.90
C SER A 235 -11.47 -16.48 9.15
N TYR A 236 -10.91 -17.69 9.20
CA TYR A 236 -11.06 -18.59 10.33
C TYR A 236 -10.28 -18.13 11.57
N GLN A 237 -9.07 -17.60 11.40
CA GLN A 237 -8.34 -16.96 12.49
C GLN A 237 -9.15 -15.83 13.12
N LEU A 238 -9.73 -14.95 12.30
CA LEU A 238 -10.54 -13.83 12.80
C LEU A 238 -11.78 -14.30 13.57
N VAL A 239 -12.44 -15.36 13.07
CA VAL A 239 -13.56 -16.00 13.78
C VAL A 239 -13.10 -16.63 15.10
N SER A 240 -11.94 -17.30 15.11
CA SER A 240 -11.39 -17.90 16.33
C SER A 240 -11.01 -16.86 17.38
N PHE A 241 -10.45 -15.71 17.00
CA PHE A 241 -10.17 -14.60 17.92
C PHE A 241 -11.44 -14.06 18.56
N LYS A 242 -12.50 -13.87 17.77
CA LYS A 242 -13.82 -13.48 18.28
C LYS A 242 -14.36 -14.53 19.26
N ALA A 243 -14.34 -15.82 18.89
CA ALA A 243 -14.84 -16.90 19.74
C ALA A 243 -14.05 -16.99 21.07
N ALA A 244 -12.72 -16.93 21.01
CA ALA A 244 -11.84 -16.97 22.18
C ALA A 244 -12.01 -15.74 23.09
N ARG A 245 -12.42 -14.60 22.54
CA ARG A 245 -12.75 -13.40 23.33
C ARG A 245 -14.10 -13.56 24.05
N LEU A 246 -15.12 -14.05 23.35
CA LEU A 246 -16.50 -14.13 23.87
C LEU A 246 -16.65 -15.28 24.88
N ASN A 247 -15.90 -16.36 24.70
CA ASN A 247 -15.89 -17.53 25.58
C ASN A 247 -14.53 -17.71 26.27
N PRO A 248 -14.11 -16.81 27.16
CA PRO A 248 -12.85 -16.98 27.89
C PRO A 248 -12.95 -18.13 28.90
N GLU A 249 -11.86 -18.87 29.11
CA GLU A 249 -11.82 -19.95 30.11
C GLU A 249 -12.11 -19.48 31.54
N LYS A 250 -11.76 -18.21 31.85
CA LYS A 250 -11.93 -17.60 33.16
C LYS A 250 -12.27 -16.11 33.03
N GLY A 251 -13.29 -15.66 33.75
CA GLY A 251 -13.67 -14.25 33.85
C GLY A 251 -14.60 -13.75 32.74
N ALA A 252 -14.80 -12.44 32.69
CA ALA A 252 -15.62 -11.79 31.67
C ALA A 252 -14.80 -11.49 30.40
N PRO A 253 -15.44 -11.39 29.21
CA PRO A 253 -14.79 -10.99 27.97
C PRO A 253 -14.05 -9.65 28.12
N ALA A 254 -12.85 -9.56 27.54
CA ALA A 254 -12.09 -8.32 27.54
C ALA A 254 -12.88 -7.21 26.79
N PRO A 255 -13.08 -6.03 27.42
CA PRO A 255 -13.85 -4.94 26.82
C PRO A 255 -13.21 -4.36 25.56
N VAL A 256 -11.86 -4.35 25.49
CA VAL A 256 -11.11 -3.90 24.32
C VAL A 256 -10.46 -5.09 23.63
N HIS A 257 -10.69 -5.22 22.33
CA HIS A 257 -10.08 -6.23 21.49
C HIS A 257 -9.35 -5.56 20.33
N LEU A 258 -8.04 -5.79 20.25
CA LEU A 258 -7.19 -5.30 19.19
C LEU A 258 -6.73 -6.47 18.34
N VAL A 259 -7.10 -6.45 17.06
CA VAL A 259 -6.62 -7.42 16.09
C VAL A 259 -5.67 -6.71 15.14
N MET A 260 -4.47 -7.24 15.02
CA MET A 260 -3.41 -6.73 14.16
C MET A 260 -3.14 -7.75 13.06
N ILE A 261 -3.16 -7.32 11.81
CA ILE A 261 -2.87 -8.17 10.65
C ILE A 261 -1.75 -7.52 9.86
N GLU A 262 -0.67 -8.26 9.66
CA GLU A 262 0.47 -7.81 8.88
C GLU A 262 0.38 -8.33 7.44
N GLU A 263 0.46 -7.43 6.46
CA GLU A 263 0.53 -7.72 5.01
C GLU A 263 -0.47 -8.80 4.53
N PRO A 264 -1.79 -8.62 4.74
CA PRO A 264 -2.78 -9.63 4.35
C PRO A 264 -2.86 -9.85 2.84
N GLU A 265 -2.33 -8.94 2.01
CA GLU A 265 -2.39 -8.99 0.55
C GLU A 265 -1.65 -10.17 -0.10
N ALA A 266 -0.75 -10.86 0.62
CA ALA A 266 0.02 -11.98 0.09
C ALA A 266 -0.91 -13.05 -0.52
N HIS A 267 -0.74 -13.35 -1.81
CA HIS A 267 -1.57 -14.28 -2.59
C HIS A 267 -3.08 -13.95 -2.66
N LEU A 268 -3.56 -12.86 -2.06
CA LEU A 268 -4.95 -12.46 -2.18
C LEU A 268 -5.19 -11.77 -3.53
N HIS A 269 -6.27 -12.15 -4.18
CA HIS A 269 -6.73 -11.47 -5.39
C HIS A 269 -7.06 -9.99 -5.08
N VAL A 270 -6.73 -9.09 -6.02
CA VAL A 270 -6.89 -7.63 -5.86
C VAL A 270 -8.30 -7.21 -5.43
N GLN A 271 -9.33 -7.83 -6.01
CA GLN A 271 -10.72 -7.53 -5.63
C GLN A 271 -11.04 -7.93 -4.19
N VAL A 272 -10.44 -9.02 -3.69
CA VAL A 272 -10.59 -9.45 -2.30
C VAL A 272 -9.91 -8.45 -1.37
N GLN A 273 -8.70 -7.99 -1.71
CA GLN A 273 -7.98 -6.98 -0.93
C GLN A 273 -8.83 -5.73 -0.68
N ARG A 274 -9.61 -5.28 -1.68
CA ARG A 274 -10.50 -4.11 -1.56
C ARG A 274 -11.65 -4.28 -0.58
N ILE A 275 -12.18 -5.50 -0.41
CA ILE A 275 -13.30 -5.75 0.51
C ILE A 275 -12.82 -6.29 1.86
N PHE A 276 -11.57 -6.72 1.94
CA PHE A 276 -11.01 -7.44 3.09
C PHE A 276 -11.08 -6.64 4.38
N PRO A 277 -10.63 -5.37 4.48
CA PRO A 277 -10.67 -4.64 5.75
C PRO A 277 -12.07 -4.55 6.36
N GLY A 278 -13.07 -4.22 5.54
CA GLY A 278 -14.46 -4.14 5.97
C GLY A 278 -15.07 -5.50 6.34
N LYS A 279 -14.68 -6.59 5.67
CA LYS A 279 -15.13 -7.95 5.99
C LYS A 279 -14.44 -8.50 7.23
N ALA A 280 -13.12 -8.31 7.35
CA ALA A 280 -12.32 -8.70 8.50
C ALA A 280 -12.80 -7.99 9.78
N HIS A 281 -13.06 -6.68 9.71
CA HIS A 281 -13.61 -5.92 10.84
C HIS A 281 -14.97 -6.46 11.29
N LYS A 282 -15.84 -6.86 10.36
CA LYS A 282 -17.12 -7.51 10.67
C LYS A 282 -16.94 -8.89 11.31
N LEU A 283 -15.98 -9.71 10.84
CA LEU A 283 -15.73 -11.04 11.39
C LEU A 283 -15.30 -11.00 12.86
N ILE A 284 -14.49 -10.01 13.24
CA ILE A 284 -14.01 -9.85 14.63
C ILE A 284 -14.99 -9.08 15.53
N SER A 285 -16.02 -8.46 14.94
CA SER A 285 -17.01 -7.68 15.68
C SER A 285 -18.09 -8.60 16.26
N PRO A 286 -18.52 -8.41 17.53
CA PRO A 286 -19.65 -9.12 18.10
C PRO A 286 -20.95 -8.81 17.34
N ASN A 287 -21.83 -9.80 17.21
CA ASN A 287 -23.08 -9.66 16.44
C ASN A 287 -24.33 -9.58 17.35
N GLY A 288 -24.19 -9.86 18.66
CA GLY A 288 -25.31 -9.91 19.61
C GLY A 288 -25.63 -8.55 20.24
N SER A 289 -26.92 -8.27 20.47
CA SER A 289 -27.38 -7.06 21.17
C SER A 289 -26.88 -6.98 22.62
N ALA A 290 -26.69 -8.13 23.28
CA ALA A 290 -26.14 -8.25 24.63
C ALA A 290 -24.63 -7.91 24.72
N GLU A 291 -23.93 -7.82 23.58
CA GLU A 291 -22.49 -7.61 23.49
C GLU A 291 -22.13 -6.18 23.03
N SER A 292 -23.09 -5.27 22.98
CA SER A 292 -22.95 -3.91 22.42
C SER A 292 -21.83 -3.06 23.05
N GLY A 293 -21.43 -3.35 24.29
CA GLY A 293 -20.30 -2.71 24.97
C GLY A 293 -18.92 -3.20 24.53
N LEU A 294 -18.83 -4.34 23.82
CA LEU A 294 -17.59 -4.96 23.40
C LEU A 294 -17.14 -4.42 22.04
N LYS A 295 -16.08 -3.61 22.01
CA LYS A 295 -15.55 -3.04 20.76
C LYS A 295 -14.32 -3.81 20.27
N SER A 296 -14.25 -4.05 18.97
CA SER A 296 -13.09 -4.62 18.27
C SER A 296 -12.46 -3.56 17.37
N GLN A 297 -11.14 -3.43 17.45
CA GLN A 297 -10.32 -2.56 16.61
C GLN A 297 -9.44 -3.44 15.71
N LEU A 298 -9.37 -3.08 14.43
CA LEU A 298 -8.56 -3.75 13.44
C LEU A 298 -7.45 -2.80 12.98
N ILE A 299 -6.21 -3.25 13.09
CA ILE A 299 -5.03 -2.57 12.55
C ILE A 299 -4.46 -3.48 11.46
N ILE A 300 -4.26 -2.92 10.27
CA ILE A 300 -3.65 -3.60 9.14
C ILE A 300 -2.42 -2.81 8.72
N SER A 301 -1.26 -3.47 8.62
CA SER A 301 -0.14 -2.95 7.83
C SER A 301 -0.24 -3.50 6.42
N THR A 302 0.07 -2.66 5.42
CA THR A 302 -0.05 -3.05 4.00
C THR A 302 0.93 -2.25 3.16
N HIS A 303 1.43 -2.89 2.10
CA HIS A 303 2.10 -2.28 0.97
C HIS A 303 1.19 -2.24 -0.28
N SER A 304 -0.06 -2.71 -0.18
CA SER A 304 -1.02 -2.71 -1.28
C SER A 304 -1.78 -1.39 -1.37
N SER A 305 -1.65 -0.72 -2.52
CA SER A 305 -2.48 0.43 -2.88
C SER A 305 -3.96 0.05 -2.97
N HIS A 306 -4.30 -1.17 -3.38
CA HIS A 306 -5.69 -1.62 -3.45
C HIS A 306 -6.36 -1.73 -2.08
N LEU A 307 -5.61 -2.10 -1.03
CA LEU A 307 -6.12 -2.11 0.35
C LEU A 307 -6.26 -0.68 0.87
N ALA A 308 -5.27 0.18 0.64
CA ALA A 308 -5.33 1.58 1.04
C ALA A 308 -6.51 2.34 0.38
N HIS A 309 -6.76 2.11 -0.91
CA HIS A 309 -7.87 2.75 -1.66
C HIS A 309 -9.27 2.32 -1.19
N ALA A 310 -9.39 1.22 -0.45
CA ALA A 310 -10.67 0.76 0.07
C ALA A 310 -11.17 1.56 1.28
N GLU A 311 -10.28 2.28 1.95
CA GLU A 311 -10.56 2.97 3.21
C GLU A 311 -10.51 4.50 3.06
N ASN A 312 -11.21 5.20 3.97
CA ASN A 312 -11.21 6.66 4.03
C ASN A 312 -9.94 7.18 4.73
N PHE A 313 -9.57 8.43 4.48
CA PHE A 313 -8.35 9.03 5.05
C PHE A 313 -8.34 9.04 6.58
N ASP A 314 -9.51 9.08 7.25
CA ASP A 314 -9.62 8.96 8.71
C ASP A 314 -8.99 7.67 9.27
N ARG A 315 -8.99 6.60 8.47
CA ARG A 315 -8.51 5.27 8.84
C ARG A 315 -7.11 4.97 8.29
N LEU A 316 -6.54 5.86 7.49
CA LEU A 316 -5.21 5.68 6.92
C LEU A 316 -4.16 6.39 7.75
N ARG A 317 -3.06 5.69 8.02
CA ARG A 317 -1.85 6.23 8.64
C ARG A 317 -0.69 5.96 7.69
N TYR A 318 -0.06 7.02 7.23
CA TYR A 318 1.09 6.92 6.34
C TYR A 318 2.35 6.96 7.20
N VAL A 319 3.18 5.93 7.08
CA VAL A 319 4.42 5.81 7.85
C VAL A 319 5.58 6.08 6.90
N ARG A 320 6.38 7.11 7.20
CA ARG A 320 7.53 7.49 6.37
C ARG A 320 8.79 7.58 7.19
N ARG A 321 9.93 7.35 6.53
CA ARG A 321 11.25 7.61 7.10
C ARG A 321 11.62 9.08 6.90
N VAL A 322 12.15 9.69 7.94
CA VAL A 322 12.76 11.02 7.92
C VAL A 322 14.27 10.80 7.89
N ALA A 323 14.94 11.46 6.96
CA ALA A 323 16.39 11.33 6.84
C ALA A 323 17.07 11.97 8.06
N LYS A 324 18.36 11.65 8.25
CA LYS A 324 19.18 12.39 9.21
C LYS A 324 19.21 13.88 8.80
N SER A 325 19.13 14.77 9.77
CA SER A 325 19.30 16.21 9.58
C SER A 325 20.32 16.74 10.59
N GLU A 326 20.76 17.99 10.45
CA GLU A 326 21.64 18.62 11.45
C GLU A 326 21.02 18.62 12.86
N GLU A 327 19.69 18.64 12.94
CA GLU A 327 18.91 18.59 14.19
C GLU A 327 18.68 17.14 14.68
N GLN A 328 18.66 16.16 13.77
CA GLN A 328 18.44 14.75 14.06
C GLN A 328 19.57 13.88 13.46
N ASN A 329 20.56 13.55 14.29
CA ASN A 329 21.70 12.71 13.91
C ASN A 329 21.35 11.25 13.55
N MET A 330 20.11 10.81 13.76
CA MET A 330 19.63 9.49 13.37
C MET A 330 18.35 9.60 12.56
N PRO A 331 18.16 8.74 11.54
CA PRO A 331 16.91 8.70 10.79
C PRO A 331 15.77 8.33 11.73
N THR A 332 14.67 9.08 11.63
CA THR A 332 13.47 8.85 12.43
C THR A 332 12.31 8.37 11.56
N THR A 333 11.20 7.99 12.19
CA THR A 333 9.97 7.59 11.49
C THR A 333 8.86 8.53 11.90
N GLU A 334 8.18 9.14 10.92
CA GLU A 334 6.98 9.94 11.15
C GLU A 334 5.73 9.14 10.76
N VAL A 335 4.70 9.21 11.61
CA VAL A 335 3.37 8.67 11.29
C VAL A 335 2.44 9.84 10.98
N VAL A 336 2.08 9.97 9.71
CA VAL A 336 1.18 11.00 9.19
C VAL A 336 -0.27 10.49 9.24
N ASN A 337 -1.15 11.26 9.88
CA ASN A 337 -2.58 10.99 9.89
C ASN A 337 -3.27 11.64 8.68
N LEU A 338 -3.65 10.84 7.68
CA LEU A 338 -4.27 11.37 6.46
C LEU A 338 -5.62 12.07 6.72
N GLY A 339 -6.35 11.69 7.77
CA GLY A 339 -7.61 12.31 8.16
C GLY A 339 -7.47 13.76 8.64
N GLN A 340 -6.26 14.21 8.96
CA GLN A 340 -5.95 15.56 9.44
C GLN A 340 -5.29 16.45 8.37
N VAL A 341 -4.88 15.88 7.23
CA VAL A 341 -4.13 16.58 6.16
C VAL A 341 -4.81 17.85 5.68
N PHE A 342 -6.13 17.81 5.52
CA PHE A 342 -6.93 18.92 4.96
C PHE A 342 -7.58 19.81 6.03
N GLY A 343 -7.26 19.61 7.32
CA GLY A 343 -7.88 20.36 8.41
C GLY A 343 -9.41 20.29 8.38
N ASP A 344 -10.05 21.46 8.34
CA ASP A 344 -11.51 21.61 8.29
C ASP A 344 -12.07 21.74 6.85
N ASP A 345 -11.24 21.74 5.82
CA ASP A 345 -11.69 21.75 4.41
C ASP A 345 -12.21 20.38 3.99
N LYS A 346 -13.48 20.15 4.33
CA LYS A 346 -14.22 18.93 3.98
C LYS A 346 -14.37 18.78 2.46
N THR A 347 -14.43 19.87 1.71
CA THR A 347 -14.68 19.84 0.26
C THR A 347 -13.48 19.30 -0.50
N THR A 348 -12.31 19.87 -0.24
CA THR A 348 -11.04 19.44 -0.81
C THR A 348 -10.68 18.04 -0.35
N ARG A 349 -10.94 17.71 0.93
CA ARG A 349 -10.77 16.36 1.44
C ARG A 349 -11.62 15.33 0.69
N GLN A 350 -12.92 15.59 0.53
CA GLN A 350 -13.80 14.66 -0.19
C GLN A 350 -13.40 14.51 -1.66
N PHE A 351 -12.91 15.59 -2.29
CA PHE A 351 -12.33 15.53 -3.63
C PHE A 351 -11.13 14.61 -3.65
N ALA A 352 -10.15 14.79 -2.76
CA ALA A 352 -8.96 13.95 -2.67
C ALA A 352 -9.27 12.48 -2.37
N GLU A 353 -10.17 12.20 -1.41
CA GLU A 353 -10.59 10.83 -1.08
C GLU A 353 -11.25 10.12 -2.28
N ARG A 354 -12.18 10.80 -2.96
CA ARG A 354 -12.82 10.26 -4.17
C ARG A 354 -11.82 10.04 -5.28
N TYR A 355 -10.91 10.99 -5.46
CA TYR A 355 -9.90 10.94 -6.49
C TYR A 355 -8.96 9.74 -6.30
N PHE A 356 -8.40 9.55 -5.09
CA PHE A 356 -7.59 8.36 -4.75
C PHE A 356 -8.33 7.05 -4.98
N ARG A 357 -9.62 7.01 -4.60
CA ARG A 357 -10.44 5.81 -4.76
C ARG A 357 -10.74 5.46 -6.22
N VAL A 358 -10.93 6.45 -7.08
CA VAL A 358 -11.28 6.26 -8.50
C VAL A 358 -10.05 6.02 -9.37
N GLN A 359 -9.00 6.84 -9.19
CA GLN A 359 -7.81 6.81 -10.05
C GLN A 359 -6.83 5.68 -9.71
N HIS A 360 -7.04 4.96 -8.60
CA HIS A 360 -6.17 3.88 -8.13
C HIS A 360 -4.68 4.28 -8.10
N THR A 361 -4.40 5.48 -7.59
CA THR A 361 -3.06 6.08 -7.61
C THR A 361 -2.11 5.38 -6.63
N ASP A 362 -0.92 4.98 -7.07
CA ASP A 362 0.11 4.43 -6.17
C ASP A 362 0.89 5.50 -5.37
N LEU A 363 0.34 6.71 -5.25
CA LEU A 363 0.99 7.88 -4.66
C LEU A 363 1.53 7.62 -3.23
N LEU A 364 0.82 6.83 -2.42
CA LEU A 364 1.27 6.53 -1.05
C LEU A 364 2.53 5.67 -0.99
N PHE A 365 2.91 5.01 -2.08
CA PHE A 365 4.06 4.10 -2.14
C PHE A 365 5.14 4.57 -3.12
N ALA A 366 4.95 5.72 -3.76
CA ALA A 366 5.84 6.24 -4.79
C ALA A 366 7.08 6.91 -4.20
N ASN A 367 8.20 6.83 -4.92
CA ASN A 367 9.39 7.66 -4.67
C ASN A 367 9.18 9.11 -5.13
N ALA A 368 8.39 9.30 -6.19
CA ALA A 368 8.07 10.61 -6.74
C ALA A 368 6.69 10.60 -7.41
N ALA A 369 6.10 11.79 -7.54
CA ALA A 369 4.81 11.98 -8.18
C ALA A 369 4.92 12.91 -9.39
N ILE A 370 4.20 12.59 -10.46
CA ILE A 370 4.05 13.44 -11.64
C ILE A 370 2.57 13.72 -11.82
N PHE A 371 2.20 14.97 -11.58
CA PHE A 371 0.86 15.49 -11.70
C PHE A 371 0.72 16.06 -13.09
N VAL A 372 -0.25 15.58 -13.86
CA VAL A 372 -0.52 16.02 -15.22
C VAL A 372 -1.95 16.53 -15.32
N GLU A 373 -2.18 17.46 -16.25
CA GLU A 373 -3.47 18.10 -16.42
C GLU A 373 -4.49 17.23 -17.16
N GLY A 374 -4.04 16.43 -18.15
CA GLY A 374 -4.92 15.65 -19.00
C GLY A 374 -4.42 14.26 -19.38
N VAL A 375 -5.27 13.60 -20.19
CA VAL A 375 -5.07 12.22 -20.65
C VAL A 375 -3.89 12.12 -21.63
N ALA A 376 -3.63 13.16 -22.41
CA ALA A 376 -2.55 13.15 -23.41
C ALA A 376 -1.18 13.02 -22.74
N GLU A 377 -0.92 13.84 -21.73
CA GLU A 377 0.28 13.81 -20.91
C GLU A 377 0.40 12.48 -20.17
N ARG A 378 -0.70 12.01 -19.54
CA ARG A 378 -0.72 10.73 -18.84
C ARG A 378 -0.34 9.56 -19.74
N MET A 379 -0.67 9.64 -21.02
CA MET A 379 -0.39 8.60 -22.00
C MET A 379 1.04 8.70 -22.57
N LEU A 380 1.53 9.91 -22.86
CA LEU A 380 2.80 10.11 -23.57
C LEU A 380 4.02 10.23 -22.65
N LEU A 381 3.88 10.82 -21.45
CA LEU A 381 5.02 10.97 -20.55
C LEU A 381 5.69 9.66 -20.14
N PRO A 382 4.96 8.58 -19.80
CA PRO A 382 5.60 7.31 -19.48
C PRO A 382 6.51 6.80 -20.61
N LEU A 383 6.09 6.95 -21.87
CA LEU A 383 6.92 6.55 -23.03
C LEU A 383 8.16 7.42 -23.18
N PHE A 384 8.05 8.74 -22.99
CA PHE A 384 9.23 9.61 -23.03
C PHE A 384 10.21 9.29 -21.91
N ILE A 385 9.72 8.96 -20.72
CA ILE A 385 10.59 8.52 -19.61
C ILE A 385 11.27 7.18 -19.91
N GLU A 386 10.54 6.23 -20.48
CA GLU A 386 11.09 4.92 -20.87
C GLU A 386 12.20 5.07 -21.92
N ARG A 387 11.98 5.91 -22.94
CA ARG A 387 12.92 6.10 -24.05
C ARG A 387 14.13 6.97 -23.68
N ASP A 388 13.88 8.11 -23.03
CA ASP A 388 14.88 9.17 -22.88
C ASP A 388 15.50 9.22 -21.45
N PHE A 389 14.85 8.62 -20.44
CA PHE A 389 15.23 8.72 -19.02
C PHE A 389 15.33 7.36 -18.31
N ALA A 390 16.23 6.49 -18.76
CA ALA A 390 16.39 5.13 -18.22
C ALA A 390 16.58 5.07 -16.69
N THR A 391 17.32 6.02 -16.10
CA THR A 391 17.52 6.06 -14.65
C THR A 391 16.23 6.42 -13.92
N LEU A 392 15.46 7.38 -14.44
CA LEU A 392 14.17 7.78 -13.88
C LEU A 392 13.12 6.66 -14.04
N ASN A 393 13.11 5.96 -15.18
CA ASN A 393 12.21 4.83 -15.46
C ASN A 393 12.39 3.68 -14.45
N SER A 394 13.59 3.49 -13.91
CA SER A 394 13.86 2.48 -12.88
C SER A 394 13.31 2.83 -11.48
N ARG A 395 12.75 4.03 -11.29
CA ARG A 395 12.22 4.51 -10.00
C ARG A 395 10.72 4.29 -9.89
N TYR A 396 10.20 4.22 -8.66
CA TYR A 396 8.76 4.07 -8.42
C TYR A 396 8.04 5.42 -8.57
N LEU A 397 7.68 5.76 -9.81
CA LEU A 397 6.95 6.99 -10.14
C LEU A 397 5.45 6.75 -10.09
N SER A 398 4.70 7.72 -9.54
CA SER A 398 3.24 7.73 -9.64
C SER A 398 2.75 8.87 -10.52
N PHE A 399 2.00 8.53 -11.56
CA PHE A 399 1.35 9.51 -12.44
C PHE A 399 -0.08 9.77 -11.97
N LEU A 400 -0.46 11.04 -11.84
CA LEU A 400 -1.81 11.46 -11.45
C LEU A 400 -2.37 12.43 -12.50
N ASP A 401 -3.45 12.06 -13.18
CA ASP A 401 -4.19 12.92 -14.11
C ASP A 401 -5.30 13.66 -13.39
N ILE A 402 -5.08 14.95 -13.15
CA ILE A 402 -5.92 15.77 -12.27
C ILE A 402 -7.20 16.21 -12.97
N GLY A 403 -7.34 15.95 -14.28
CA GLY A 403 -8.54 16.25 -15.06
C GLY A 403 -8.83 17.75 -15.12
N GLY A 404 -7.79 18.56 -15.36
CA GLY A 404 -7.81 20.02 -15.38
C GLY A 404 -6.88 20.67 -14.33
N SER A 405 -6.97 21.99 -14.22
CA SER A 405 -6.09 22.83 -13.40
C SER A 405 -6.41 22.84 -11.89
N HIS A 406 -6.59 21.66 -11.30
CA HIS A 406 -6.98 21.47 -9.88
C HIS A 406 -5.86 20.97 -8.97
N ALA A 407 -4.60 20.97 -9.41
CA ALA A 407 -3.48 20.44 -8.63
C ALA A 407 -3.29 21.14 -7.27
N HIS A 408 -3.61 22.44 -7.19
CA HIS A 408 -3.64 23.19 -5.94
C HIS A 408 -4.50 22.55 -4.83
N ARG A 409 -5.52 21.77 -5.17
CA ARG A 409 -6.37 21.05 -4.18
C ARG A 409 -5.62 19.91 -3.48
N LEU A 410 -4.57 19.38 -4.10
CA LEU A 410 -3.74 18.32 -3.53
C LEU A 410 -2.51 18.87 -2.78
N ARG A 411 -2.35 20.19 -2.71
CA ARG A 411 -1.23 20.85 -2.01
C ARG A 411 -1.01 20.31 -0.61
N SER A 412 -2.02 20.37 0.26
CA SER A 412 -1.88 19.92 1.66
C SER A 412 -1.42 18.47 1.77
N LEU A 413 -1.82 17.64 0.80
CA LEU A 413 -1.41 16.25 0.75
C LEU A 413 0.05 16.09 0.35
N VAL A 414 0.49 16.78 -0.71
CA VAL A 414 1.90 16.78 -1.14
C VAL A 414 2.81 17.27 -0.01
N GLU A 415 2.42 18.36 0.66
CA GLU A 415 3.14 18.93 1.81
C GLU A 415 3.30 17.93 2.96
N ARG A 416 2.25 17.13 3.22
CA ARG A 416 2.26 16.17 4.34
C ARG A 416 2.93 14.84 3.99
N LEU A 417 2.85 14.40 2.74
CA LEU A 417 3.51 13.19 2.26
C LEU A 417 5.02 13.41 2.05
N ARG A 418 5.44 14.65 1.73
CA ARG A 418 6.83 15.03 1.45
C ARG A 418 7.46 14.20 0.32
N ILE A 419 6.67 13.93 -0.71
CA ILE A 419 7.12 13.20 -1.91
C ILE A 419 7.55 14.23 -2.97
N PRO A 420 8.77 14.13 -3.53
CA PRO A 420 9.18 14.95 -4.67
C PRO A 420 8.14 14.90 -5.78
N THR A 421 7.62 16.06 -6.16
CA THR A 421 6.48 16.14 -7.08
C THR A 421 6.79 17.06 -8.25
N VAL A 422 6.49 16.64 -9.48
CA VAL A 422 6.45 17.49 -10.67
C VAL A 422 5.00 17.75 -11.02
N ILE A 423 4.64 19.00 -11.28
CA ILE A 423 3.31 19.40 -11.75
C ILE A 423 3.47 19.96 -13.15
N ILE A 424 2.90 19.27 -14.14
CA ILE A 424 2.85 19.66 -15.55
C ILE A 424 1.44 20.15 -15.81
N THR A 425 1.31 21.42 -16.21
CA THR A 425 0.01 22.06 -16.37
C THR A 425 0.06 23.11 -17.48
N ASP A 426 -1.07 23.31 -18.15
CA ASP A 426 -1.24 24.32 -19.17
C ASP A 426 -1.28 25.71 -18.56
N ILE A 427 -0.68 26.70 -19.24
CA ILE A 427 -0.68 28.09 -18.78
C ILE A 427 -2.06 28.76 -18.91
N ASP A 428 -2.91 28.23 -19.81
CA ASP A 428 -4.26 28.70 -20.11
C ASP A 428 -4.35 30.22 -20.28
N PRO A 429 -3.83 30.82 -21.38
CA PRO A 429 -3.88 32.27 -21.54
C PRO A 429 -5.32 32.77 -21.60
N VAL A 430 -5.66 33.76 -20.78
CA VAL A 430 -6.99 34.37 -20.74
C VAL A 430 -6.93 35.88 -20.95
N GLU A 431 -7.97 36.40 -21.61
CA GLU A 431 -8.18 37.83 -21.84
C GLU A 431 -9.48 38.27 -21.16
N GLU A 432 -9.49 39.48 -20.58
CA GLU A 432 -10.71 40.09 -20.07
C GLU A 432 -11.57 40.61 -21.23
N ARG A 433 -12.78 40.08 -21.35
CA ARG A 433 -13.80 40.58 -22.28
C ARG A 433 -15.02 41.07 -21.53
N ALA A 434 -15.73 42.02 -22.14
CA ALA A 434 -17.02 42.47 -21.62
C ALA A 434 -18.01 41.29 -21.62
N GLY A 435 -18.47 40.92 -20.43
CA GLY A 435 -19.48 39.90 -20.20
C GLY A 435 -20.90 40.44 -20.38
N LYS A 436 -21.90 39.56 -20.20
CA LYS A 436 -23.31 39.97 -20.22
C LYS A 436 -23.61 40.88 -19.02
N SER A 437 -24.16 42.06 -19.26
CA SER A 437 -24.57 42.97 -18.18
C SER A 437 -25.41 42.25 -17.13
N LYS A 438 -25.14 42.52 -15.84
CA LYS A 438 -26.01 42.04 -14.76
C LYS A 438 -27.43 42.61 -14.97
N LYS A 439 -28.44 41.96 -14.37
CA LYS A 439 -29.84 42.46 -14.38
C LYS A 439 -29.99 43.91 -13.88
N ASN A 440 -28.99 44.44 -13.17
CA ASN A 440 -28.95 45.80 -12.63
C ASN A 440 -28.21 46.82 -13.53
N GLY A 441 -27.75 46.43 -14.73
CA GLY A 441 -27.05 47.32 -15.66
C GLY A 441 -25.54 47.44 -15.47
N ASP A 442 -24.98 46.86 -14.40
CA ASP A 442 -23.53 46.87 -14.18
C ASP A 442 -22.80 46.04 -15.26
N PRO A 443 -21.72 46.59 -15.86
CA PRO A 443 -20.86 45.82 -16.74
C PRO A 443 -20.24 44.66 -15.96
N THR A 444 -20.22 43.48 -16.57
CA THR A 444 -19.45 42.34 -16.07
C THR A 444 -18.22 42.16 -16.93
N THR A 445 -17.12 41.73 -16.33
CA THR A 445 -15.96 41.22 -17.04
C THR A 445 -15.95 39.71 -16.95
N THR A 446 -15.64 39.05 -18.06
CA THR A 446 -15.49 37.59 -18.16
C THR A 446 -14.12 37.30 -18.73
N LEU A 447 -13.38 36.41 -18.07
CA LEU A 447 -12.14 35.87 -18.60
C LEU A 447 -12.46 34.83 -19.67
N VAL A 448 -11.89 35.01 -20.86
CA VAL A 448 -12.08 34.12 -22.01
C VAL A 448 -10.73 33.55 -22.40
N ALA A 449 -10.65 32.23 -22.57
CA ALA A 449 -9.46 31.55 -23.05
C ALA A 449 -9.14 31.99 -24.49
N VAL A 450 -7.87 32.30 -24.75
CA VAL A 450 -7.39 32.81 -26.04
C VAL A 450 -6.03 32.19 -26.39
N ALA A 451 -5.77 32.03 -27.68
CA ALA A 451 -4.43 31.67 -28.15
C ALA A 451 -3.43 32.77 -27.80
N ASN A 452 -2.21 32.40 -27.43
CA ASN A 452 -1.13 33.37 -27.32
C ASN A 452 -0.51 33.62 -28.70
N THR A 453 -0.93 34.69 -29.37
CA THR A 453 -0.34 35.15 -30.65
C THR A 453 0.59 36.37 -30.45
N GLY A 454 1.01 36.65 -29.20
CA GLY A 454 1.83 37.81 -28.85
C GLY A 454 1.03 39.09 -28.53
N GLN A 455 -0.28 38.97 -28.28
CA GLN A 455 -1.11 40.10 -27.86
C GLN A 455 -0.82 40.56 -26.42
N PRO A 456 -0.80 41.87 -26.14
CA PRO A 456 -0.49 42.39 -24.81
C PRO A 456 -1.67 42.20 -23.82
N GLY A 457 -1.36 42.07 -22.52
CA GLY A 457 -2.36 42.10 -21.45
C GLY A 457 -3.02 40.75 -21.11
N LEU A 458 -2.47 39.64 -21.58
CA LEU A 458 -2.94 38.30 -21.23
C LEU A 458 -2.62 37.96 -19.77
N GLN A 459 -3.55 37.26 -19.12
CA GLN A 459 -3.39 36.72 -17.77
C GLN A 459 -3.27 35.19 -17.82
N CYS A 460 -2.68 34.60 -16.78
CA CYS A 460 -2.67 33.16 -16.60
C CYS A 460 -4.04 32.68 -16.08
N GLY A 461 -4.69 31.77 -16.79
CA GLY A 461 -5.96 31.18 -16.40
C GLY A 461 -5.83 30.14 -15.30
N ASN A 462 -4.67 29.46 -15.23
CA ASN A 462 -4.44 28.31 -14.38
C ASN A 462 -4.45 28.64 -12.87
N PRO A 463 -5.41 28.11 -12.08
CA PRO A 463 -5.49 28.36 -10.64
C PRO A 463 -4.31 27.79 -9.84
N THR A 464 -3.64 26.75 -10.33
CA THR A 464 -2.46 26.18 -9.67
C THR A 464 -1.29 27.14 -9.73
N LEU A 465 -0.99 27.69 -10.91
CA LEU A 465 0.10 28.65 -11.10
C LEU A 465 -0.16 29.97 -10.37
N ARG A 466 -1.41 30.44 -10.35
CA ARG A 466 -1.81 31.67 -9.64
C ARG A 466 -1.95 31.52 -8.13
N GLY A 467 -2.36 30.35 -7.65
CA GLY A 467 -2.74 30.13 -6.25
C GLY A 467 -1.67 29.43 -5.42
N TRP A 468 -0.98 28.44 -5.99
CA TRP A 468 0.02 27.66 -5.27
C TRP A 468 1.42 28.22 -5.48
N HIS A 469 1.94 28.15 -6.70
CA HIS A 469 3.27 28.62 -7.05
C HIS A 469 3.38 28.74 -8.58
N PRO A 470 4.01 29.78 -9.13
CA PRO A 470 4.73 30.88 -8.47
C PRO A 470 3.85 32.03 -7.91
N LYS A 471 2.52 31.98 -8.09
CA LYS A 471 1.56 33.04 -7.71
C LYS A 471 1.66 34.31 -8.57
N LEU A 472 2.16 34.17 -9.80
CA LEU A 472 2.16 35.24 -10.80
C LEU A 472 0.79 35.35 -11.48
N GLN A 473 0.47 36.51 -12.04
CA GLN A 473 -0.85 36.79 -12.64
C GLN A 473 -0.76 37.09 -14.14
N GLN A 474 0.20 37.93 -14.55
CA GLN A 474 0.36 38.31 -15.95
C GLN A 474 1.09 37.21 -16.71
N LEU A 475 0.67 36.95 -17.95
CA LEU A 475 1.27 35.89 -18.77
C LEU A 475 2.76 36.17 -18.99
N GLU A 476 3.16 37.41 -19.27
CA GLU A 476 4.57 37.76 -19.55
C GLU A 476 5.53 37.44 -18.40
N ASP A 477 5.04 37.43 -17.16
CA ASP A 477 5.87 37.08 -15.99
C ASP A 477 6.31 35.60 -16.03
N PHE A 478 5.59 34.74 -16.75
CA PHE A 478 5.88 33.32 -16.91
C PHE A 478 6.84 33.00 -18.07
N LYS A 479 7.14 33.99 -18.92
CA LYS A 479 7.89 33.78 -20.17
C LYS A 479 9.35 33.42 -19.92
N ASN A 480 9.96 34.07 -18.93
CA ASN A 480 11.35 33.88 -18.52
C ASN A 480 11.38 33.56 -17.03
N PRO A 481 11.06 32.31 -16.64
CA PRO A 481 11.05 31.94 -15.24
C PRO A 481 12.44 31.94 -14.64
N LYS A 482 12.54 32.34 -13.37
CA LYS A 482 13.72 32.11 -12.55
C LYS A 482 13.59 30.75 -11.86
N ASP A 483 14.69 30.20 -11.36
CA ASP A 483 14.69 28.92 -10.62
C ASP A 483 13.72 28.94 -9.42
N GLU A 484 13.61 30.08 -8.74
CA GLU A 484 12.66 30.31 -7.63
C GLU A 484 11.19 30.30 -8.04
N HIS A 485 10.86 30.47 -9.34
CA HIS A 485 9.50 30.34 -9.85
C HIS A 485 9.17 28.91 -10.28
N LEU A 486 10.21 28.09 -10.48
CA LEU A 486 10.13 26.75 -11.03
C LEU A 486 10.04 25.70 -9.94
N VAL A 487 10.64 25.97 -8.78
CA VAL A 487 10.72 25.05 -7.64
C VAL A 487 10.13 25.70 -6.39
N TRP A 488 9.11 25.07 -5.85
CA TRP A 488 8.55 25.37 -4.55
C TRP A 488 9.17 24.46 -3.48
N ASN A 489 9.72 25.05 -2.42
CA ASN A 489 10.40 24.35 -1.33
C ASN A 489 10.16 25.03 0.05
N GLU A 490 8.97 25.62 0.24
CA GLU A 490 8.61 26.31 1.49
C GLU A 490 8.47 25.34 2.69
N VAL A 491 8.31 24.03 2.45
CA VAL A 491 8.22 22.99 3.48
C VAL A 491 9.49 22.14 3.47
N ALA A 492 10.11 21.98 4.64
CA ALA A 492 11.31 21.17 4.81
C ALA A 492 11.12 19.74 4.28
N GLU A 493 12.12 19.24 3.53
CA GLU A 493 12.11 17.94 2.84
C GLU A 493 10.99 17.77 1.80
N CYS A 494 10.35 18.85 1.34
CA CYS A 494 9.31 18.80 0.30
C CYS A 494 9.64 19.77 -0.82
N SER A 495 9.98 19.22 -1.99
CA SER A 495 10.26 20.00 -3.20
C SER A 495 9.23 19.68 -4.28
N VAL A 496 8.65 20.72 -4.86
CA VAL A 496 7.66 20.60 -5.94
C VAL A 496 8.09 21.45 -7.13
N ARG A 497 8.23 20.84 -8.31
CA ARG A 497 8.62 21.50 -9.56
C ARG A 497 7.39 21.78 -10.42
N PHE A 498 7.19 23.03 -10.83
CA PHE A 498 6.06 23.46 -11.65
C PHE A 498 6.50 23.68 -13.10
N ALA A 499 6.00 22.87 -14.01
CA ALA A 499 6.35 22.89 -15.43
C ALA A 499 5.14 23.36 -16.25
N TRP A 500 5.36 24.39 -17.05
CA TRP A 500 4.37 24.97 -17.95
C TRP A 500 5.04 25.31 -19.28
N GLN A 501 4.24 25.58 -20.31
CA GLN A 501 4.72 25.89 -21.64
C GLN A 501 5.66 27.10 -21.63
N LEU A 502 6.77 27.01 -22.35
CA LEU A 502 7.71 28.11 -22.56
C LEU A 502 7.85 28.41 -24.06
N PRO A 503 8.35 29.59 -24.45
CA PRO A 503 8.70 29.90 -25.84
C PRO A 503 9.55 28.80 -26.49
N VAL A 504 9.12 28.28 -27.64
CA VAL A 504 9.77 27.18 -28.34
C VAL A 504 10.80 27.74 -29.33
N ALA A 505 12.09 27.43 -29.11
CA ALA A 505 13.19 27.93 -29.93
C ALA A 505 13.11 27.45 -31.39
N GLU A 506 12.69 26.20 -31.61
CA GLU A 506 12.47 25.63 -32.94
C GLU A 506 11.33 26.29 -33.72
N ALA A 507 10.51 27.09 -33.03
CA ALA A 507 9.35 27.75 -33.57
C ALA A 507 9.44 29.29 -33.42
N ASP A 508 10.63 29.86 -33.65
CA ASP A 508 10.90 31.31 -33.58
C ASP A 508 10.49 31.98 -32.26
N GLY A 509 10.56 31.24 -31.14
CA GLY A 509 10.19 31.74 -29.82
C GLY A 509 8.68 31.91 -29.62
N GLN A 510 7.86 31.28 -30.46
CA GLN A 510 6.41 31.26 -30.27
C GLN A 510 6.03 30.46 -29.02
N TRP A 511 4.98 30.92 -28.34
CA TRP A 511 4.59 30.39 -27.05
C TRP A 511 3.30 29.55 -27.15
N PRO A 512 3.39 28.21 -27.05
CA PRO A 512 2.22 27.35 -27.09
C PRO A 512 1.32 27.53 -25.87
N SER A 513 0.00 27.38 -26.08
CA SER A 513 -1.01 27.47 -25.02
C SER A 513 -1.29 26.14 -24.33
N THR A 514 -1.12 25.02 -25.04
CA THR A 514 -1.44 23.67 -24.56
C THR A 514 -0.25 22.72 -24.71
N PHE A 515 -0.30 21.59 -24.01
CA PHE A 515 0.66 20.51 -24.19
C PHE A 515 0.78 20.07 -25.66
N GLU A 516 -0.34 19.86 -26.35
CA GLU A 516 -0.32 19.39 -27.73
C GLU A 516 0.31 20.41 -28.68
N ASP A 517 0.01 21.71 -28.51
CA ASP A 517 0.67 22.77 -29.29
C ASP A 517 2.19 22.71 -29.10
N SER A 518 2.63 22.50 -27.86
CA SER A 518 4.06 22.42 -27.52
C SER A 518 4.73 21.22 -28.18
N LEU A 519 4.06 20.09 -28.20
CA LEU A 519 4.54 18.87 -28.85
C LEU A 519 4.63 19.06 -30.37
N ILE A 520 3.63 19.71 -30.98
CA ILE A 520 3.61 19.97 -32.42
C ILE A 520 4.73 20.93 -32.81
N LEU A 521 4.85 22.06 -32.10
CA LEU A 521 5.88 23.07 -32.38
C LEU A 521 7.31 22.55 -32.22
N ARG A 522 7.53 21.67 -31.24
CA ARG A 522 8.84 21.02 -31.04
C ARG A 522 9.20 20.06 -32.18
N ASN A 523 8.21 19.52 -32.88
CA ASN A 523 8.37 18.44 -33.86
C ASN A 523 7.87 18.81 -35.27
N ILE A 524 7.85 20.10 -35.63
CA ILE A 524 7.37 20.58 -36.95
C ILE A 524 7.94 19.78 -38.13
N PRO A 525 9.27 19.50 -38.20
CA PRO A 525 9.83 18.76 -39.32
C PRO A 525 9.23 17.36 -39.48
N TRP A 526 8.97 16.67 -38.35
CA TRP A 526 8.38 15.33 -38.35
C TRP A 526 6.93 15.36 -38.84
N PHE A 527 6.13 16.34 -38.40
CA PHE A 527 4.74 16.50 -38.87
C PHE A 527 4.65 16.83 -40.37
N LYS A 528 5.58 17.63 -40.92
CA LYS A 528 5.64 17.89 -42.37
C LYS A 528 5.91 16.61 -43.16
N GLN A 529 6.84 15.76 -42.68
CA GLN A 529 7.18 14.48 -43.32
C GLN A 529 6.04 13.45 -43.33
N LEU A 530 4.97 13.63 -42.55
CA LEU A 530 3.80 12.73 -42.59
C LEU A 530 2.89 12.98 -43.81
N ILE A 531 2.99 14.16 -44.43
CA ILE A 531 2.16 14.56 -45.57
C ILE A 531 2.91 14.45 -46.88
N ASP A 532 4.24 14.53 -46.83
CA ASP A 532 5.08 14.28 -47.98
C ASP A 532 4.73 12.90 -48.60
N GLU A 533 4.65 12.85 -49.93
CA GLU A 533 4.33 11.62 -50.65
C GLU A 533 5.42 10.57 -50.41
N LYS A 534 5.20 9.66 -49.47
CA LYS A 534 6.09 8.53 -49.20
C LYS A 534 5.63 7.30 -49.97
N VAL A 535 6.59 6.55 -50.49
CA VAL A 535 6.38 5.25 -51.14
C VAL A 535 6.97 4.18 -50.22
N ASP A 536 6.23 3.11 -49.91
CA ASP A 536 6.73 1.99 -49.11
C ASP A 536 7.79 1.16 -49.87
N GLY A 537 8.43 0.22 -49.18
CA GLY A 537 9.44 -0.68 -49.78
C GLY A 537 8.92 -1.55 -50.94
N ASP A 538 7.59 -1.64 -51.12
CA ASP A 538 6.89 -2.39 -52.16
C ASP A 538 6.36 -1.49 -53.29
N GLY A 539 6.70 -0.19 -53.30
CA GLY A 539 6.29 0.75 -54.34
C GLY A 539 4.88 1.31 -54.19
N LYS A 540 4.20 1.12 -53.05
CA LYS A 540 2.86 1.68 -52.79
C LYS A 540 2.95 3.03 -52.10
N GLN A 541 2.11 3.98 -52.55
CA GLN A 541 1.95 5.26 -51.85
C GLN A 541 1.42 5.04 -50.43
N ILE A 542 2.19 5.49 -49.45
CA ILE A 542 1.77 5.58 -48.05
C ILE A 542 0.69 6.67 -48.00
N LYS A 543 -0.52 6.28 -47.64
CA LYS A 543 -1.62 7.23 -47.52
C LYS A 543 -1.34 8.14 -46.31
N PRO A 544 -1.56 9.47 -46.45
CA PRO A 544 -1.37 10.37 -45.32
C PRO A 544 -2.28 9.96 -44.16
N PRO A 545 -1.83 10.17 -42.91
CA PRO A 545 -2.60 9.81 -41.74
C PRO A 545 -3.98 10.49 -41.77
N LYS A 546 -5.00 9.78 -41.30
CA LYS A 546 -6.38 10.30 -41.17
C LYS A 546 -6.68 10.63 -39.70
N GLY A 547 -7.85 11.20 -39.44
CA GLY A 547 -8.29 11.55 -38.09
C GLY A 547 -7.53 12.75 -37.51
N ALA A 548 -7.37 12.75 -36.19
CA ALA A 548 -6.77 13.85 -35.43
C ALA A 548 -5.33 14.15 -35.88
N LEU A 549 -4.47 13.13 -35.96
CA LEU A 549 -3.09 13.26 -36.44
C LEU A 549 -3.01 13.85 -37.86
N GLY A 550 -3.84 13.35 -38.77
CA GLY A 550 -3.91 13.86 -40.14
C GLY A 550 -4.40 15.31 -40.26
N SER A 551 -5.28 15.73 -39.36
CA SER A 551 -5.76 17.13 -39.33
C SER A 551 -4.67 18.08 -38.84
N VAL A 552 -3.90 17.68 -37.82
CA VAL A 552 -2.76 18.46 -37.30
C VAL A 552 -1.66 18.55 -38.34
N ALA A 553 -1.26 17.41 -38.92
CA ALA A 553 -0.22 17.41 -39.96
C ALA A 553 -0.58 18.33 -41.13
N ARG A 554 -1.87 18.37 -41.54
CA ARG A 554 -2.33 19.27 -42.61
C ARG A 554 -2.19 20.73 -42.25
N GLN A 555 -2.56 21.10 -41.03
CA GLN A 555 -2.36 22.47 -40.56
C GLN A 555 -0.86 22.84 -40.53
N VAL A 556 0.02 21.93 -40.11
CA VAL A 556 1.47 22.16 -40.10
C VAL A 556 2.05 22.30 -41.52
N ALA A 557 1.50 21.58 -42.50
CA ALA A 557 1.94 21.66 -43.89
C ALA A 557 1.37 22.88 -44.64
N GLU A 558 0.15 23.30 -44.32
CA GLU A 558 -0.54 24.44 -44.97
C GLU A 558 -0.08 25.81 -44.44
N ASN A 559 0.43 25.88 -43.21
CA ASN A 559 0.86 27.13 -42.58
C ASN A 559 2.38 27.18 -42.43
N ASP A 560 3.06 27.90 -43.32
CA ASP A 560 4.50 28.16 -43.21
C ASP A 560 4.84 29.23 -42.16
N ASN A 561 3.86 30.07 -41.78
CA ASN A 561 4.00 31.09 -40.76
C ASN A 561 3.55 30.56 -39.38
N ILE A 562 4.45 30.59 -38.39
CA ILE A 562 4.24 29.93 -37.09
C ILE A 562 3.12 30.58 -36.24
N PRO A 563 3.01 31.92 -36.15
CA PRO A 563 1.83 32.57 -35.56
C PRO A 563 0.49 32.15 -36.18
N GLU A 564 0.42 31.97 -37.49
CA GLU A 564 -0.80 31.53 -38.18
C GLU A 564 -1.10 30.06 -37.86
N LEU A 565 -0.06 29.23 -37.81
CA LEU A 565 -0.16 27.84 -37.35
C LEU A 565 -0.72 27.77 -35.93
N LEU A 566 -0.22 28.57 -34.98
CA LEU A 566 -0.75 28.60 -33.61
C LEU A 566 -2.22 28.99 -33.54
N ALA A 567 -2.62 30.02 -34.30
CA ALA A 567 -4.03 30.42 -34.38
C ALA A 567 -4.91 29.31 -34.99
N ALA A 568 -4.41 28.61 -36.01
CA ALA A 568 -5.10 27.49 -36.64
C ALA A 568 -5.21 26.27 -35.72
N LEU A 569 -4.12 25.92 -35.01
CA LEU A 569 -4.09 24.86 -34.00
C LEU A 569 -5.07 25.19 -32.88
N HIS A 570 -5.02 26.39 -32.30
CA HIS A 570 -5.96 26.78 -31.25
C HIS A 570 -7.43 26.65 -31.69
N LYS A 571 -7.76 27.09 -32.92
CA LYS A 571 -9.10 26.95 -33.48
C LYS A 571 -9.51 25.47 -33.65
N LEU A 572 -8.58 24.62 -34.05
CA LEU A 572 -8.79 23.18 -34.19
C LEU A 572 -9.01 22.54 -32.80
N MET A 573 -8.17 22.85 -31.82
CA MET A 573 -8.23 22.33 -30.45
C MET A 573 -9.48 22.73 -29.68
N HIS A 574 -9.99 23.95 -29.88
CA HIS A 574 -11.24 24.43 -29.29
C HIS A 574 -12.49 24.11 -30.14
N GLY A 575 -12.31 23.40 -31.27
CA GLY A 575 -13.40 22.91 -32.11
C GLY A 575 -13.89 21.52 -31.68
N SER A 576 -14.02 20.62 -32.65
CA SER A 576 -14.43 19.22 -32.44
C SER A 576 -13.24 18.26 -32.38
N PHE A 577 -12.05 18.74 -32.00
CA PHE A 577 -10.84 17.92 -31.98
C PHE A 577 -10.84 16.96 -30.79
N ASN A 578 -10.55 15.70 -31.05
CA ASN A 578 -10.40 14.69 -30.02
C ASN A 578 -8.93 14.59 -29.60
N LYS A 579 -8.59 15.24 -28.48
CA LYS A 579 -7.25 15.20 -27.87
C LYS A 579 -6.81 13.77 -27.53
N GLY A 580 -7.74 12.90 -27.12
CA GLY A 580 -7.47 11.50 -26.84
C GLY A 580 -7.04 10.72 -28.07
N ASP A 581 -7.72 10.91 -29.21
CA ASP A 581 -7.36 10.25 -30.47
C ASP A 581 -6.00 10.73 -30.99
N PHE A 582 -5.68 12.02 -30.80
CA PHE A 582 -4.37 12.56 -31.12
C PHE A 582 -3.26 11.95 -30.27
N ALA A 583 -3.44 11.91 -28.95
CA ALA A 583 -2.50 11.30 -28.04
C ALA A 583 -2.28 9.81 -28.35
N ALA A 584 -3.35 9.08 -28.69
CA ALA A 584 -3.26 7.69 -29.11
C ALA A 584 -2.46 7.50 -30.40
N SER A 585 -2.68 8.37 -31.39
CA SER A 585 -1.92 8.32 -32.65
C SER A 585 -0.43 8.62 -32.42
N ILE A 586 -0.11 9.60 -31.57
CA ILE A 586 1.29 9.91 -31.24
C ILE A 586 1.92 8.77 -30.45
N PHE A 587 1.20 8.17 -29.51
CA PHE A 587 1.68 7.04 -28.73
C PHE A 587 2.10 5.88 -29.63
N GLU A 588 1.29 5.54 -30.65
CA GLU A 588 1.64 4.50 -31.62
C GLU A 588 2.94 4.83 -32.37
N MET A 589 3.15 6.10 -32.72
CA MET A 589 4.35 6.55 -33.42
C MET A 589 5.59 6.52 -32.52
N VAL A 590 5.47 7.00 -31.27
CA VAL A 590 6.57 6.94 -30.29
C VAL A 590 6.93 5.48 -29.98
N ALA A 591 5.94 4.61 -29.83
CA ALA A 591 6.15 3.17 -29.61
C ALA A 591 6.79 2.47 -30.82
N ALA A 592 6.60 3.02 -32.04
CA ALA A 592 7.27 2.58 -33.26
C ALA A 592 8.68 3.19 -33.44
N GLU A 593 9.24 3.80 -32.38
CA GLU A 593 10.57 4.42 -32.36
C GLU A 593 10.73 5.61 -33.32
N GLU A 594 9.63 6.26 -33.70
CA GLU A 594 9.69 7.52 -34.47
C GLU A 594 10.40 8.63 -33.64
N PRO A 595 11.17 9.52 -34.29
CA PRO A 595 12.04 10.50 -33.62
C PRO A 595 11.27 11.73 -33.10
N ILE A 596 10.16 11.50 -32.39
CA ILE A 596 9.33 12.54 -31.78
C ILE A 596 9.96 12.96 -30.44
N VAL A 597 10.34 14.21 -30.31
CA VAL A 597 11.02 14.78 -29.13
C VAL A 597 10.01 15.31 -28.12
N CYS A 598 10.26 15.07 -26.83
CA CYS A 598 9.46 15.61 -25.73
C CYS A 598 9.55 17.16 -25.68
N PRO A 599 8.47 17.88 -25.31
CA PRO A 599 8.56 19.33 -25.09
C PRO A 599 9.62 19.70 -24.04
N LYS A 600 10.42 20.75 -24.32
CA LYS A 600 11.61 21.09 -23.52
C LYS A 600 11.31 21.34 -22.03
N TYR A 601 10.22 22.04 -21.72
CA TYR A 601 9.85 22.33 -20.33
C TYR A 601 9.49 21.06 -19.51
N ILE A 602 9.04 19.99 -20.18
CA ILE A 602 8.79 18.69 -19.56
C ILE A 602 10.11 17.95 -19.38
N GLU A 603 10.96 17.91 -20.41
CA GLU A 603 12.30 17.34 -20.35
C GLU A 603 13.09 17.89 -19.15
N ASP A 604 13.15 19.22 -19.00
CA ASP A 604 13.85 19.89 -17.90
C ASP A 604 13.24 19.54 -16.52
N ALA A 605 11.92 19.34 -16.45
CA ALA A 605 11.25 18.95 -15.22
C ALA A 605 11.52 17.48 -14.84
N LEU A 606 11.66 16.60 -15.83
CA LEU A 606 12.03 15.20 -15.64
C LEU A 606 13.51 15.06 -15.26
N GLU A 607 14.41 15.84 -15.86
CA GLU A 607 15.83 15.92 -15.45
C GLU A 607 15.97 16.37 -13.99
N TRP A 608 15.21 17.40 -13.61
CA TRP A 608 15.15 17.85 -12.22
C TRP A 608 14.69 16.72 -11.29
N LEU A 609 13.62 16.00 -11.66
CA LEU A 609 13.09 14.91 -10.85
C LEU A 609 14.08 13.76 -10.73
N GLN A 610 14.78 13.41 -11.81
CA GLN A 610 15.83 12.40 -11.80
C GLN A 610 16.93 12.79 -10.80
N THR A 611 17.36 14.05 -10.81
CA THR A 611 18.38 14.57 -9.88
C THR A 611 17.92 14.48 -8.42
N GLN A 612 16.64 14.78 -8.14
CA GLN A 612 16.08 14.65 -6.78
C GLN A 612 16.02 13.20 -6.27
N LEU A 613 15.97 12.22 -7.19
CA LEU A 613 15.87 10.80 -6.86
C LEU A 613 17.23 10.08 -6.85
N GLU A 614 18.32 10.77 -7.19
CA GLU A 614 19.66 10.19 -7.05
C GLU A 614 19.98 9.93 -5.57
N PRO A 615 20.44 8.72 -5.22
CA PRO A 615 20.86 8.45 -3.85
C PRO A 615 22.01 9.40 -3.50
N SER A 616 21.87 10.08 -2.36
CA SER A 616 22.91 10.96 -1.82
C SER A 616 24.25 10.21 -1.79
N LYS A 617 25.20 10.66 -2.61
CA LYS A 617 26.59 10.17 -2.66
C LYS A 617 27.39 10.57 -1.42
N GLU A 618 26.80 10.46 -0.24
CA GLU A 618 27.58 10.49 0.98
C GLU A 618 28.33 9.17 1.06
N VAL A 619 29.60 9.25 0.67
CA VAL A 619 30.63 8.25 0.91
C VAL A 619 30.45 7.72 2.33
N MET A 620 30.17 6.42 2.44
CA MET A 620 30.19 5.76 3.74
C MET A 620 31.58 6.00 4.35
N PRO A 621 31.67 6.62 5.54
CA PRO A 621 32.95 6.88 6.19
C PRO A 621 33.68 5.60 6.60
#